data_AF-A0A1F7D7V9-F1
#
_entry.id   AF-A0A1F7D7V9-F1
#
_cell.length_a   1.000
_cell.length_b   1.000
_cell.length_c   1.000
_cell.angle_alpha   90.00
_cell.angle_beta   90.00
_cell.angle_gamma   90.00
#
_symmetry.space_group_name_H-M   'P 1'
#
loop_
_entity.id
_entity.type
_entity.pdbx_description
1 polymer ?
#
loop_
_entity_poly.entity_id
_entity_poly.type
_entity_poly.pdbx_seq_one_letter_code
_entity_poly.pdbx_strand_id
1 'polypeptide(L)'
;MGKRRFTEGTWRTDPLFRRLCKAFLACKKEKEVGDFLRDVATLAELKALSERLEVARLLLAGISYREAAKCAPSSTATVTRVAGFLNGGEGGYRSVLKTHRHHSSKRPPSRTALRRASGERMVSKQ
;
A
#
# COMPACT_ATOMS: atom_id res chain seq x y z
N MET A 1 12.40 27.09 -18.89
CA MET A 1 11.46 25.94 -18.96
C MET A 1 10.98 25.59 -17.55
N GLY A 2 9.69 25.69 -17.26
CA GLY A 2 9.15 25.35 -15.93
C GLY A 2 9.33 23.87 -15.59
N LYS A 3 9.74 23.57 -14.36
CA LYS A 3 9.87 22.19 -13.88
C LYS A 3 8.49 21.54 -13.90
N ARG A 4 8.29 20.52 -14.74
CA ARG A 4 7.09 19.68 -14.70
C ARG A 4 6.98 19.05 -13.32
N ARG A 5 5.85 19.27 -12.63
CA ARG A 5 5.61 18.74 -11.29
C ARG A 5 4.76 17.47 -11.40
N PHE A 6 5.24 16.40 -10.77
CA PHE A 6 4.43 15.23 -10.45
C PHE A 6 3.50 15.59 -9.29
N THR A 7 2.20 15.64 -9.53
CA THR A 7 1.15 15.80 -8.50
C THR A 7 0.09 14.74 -8.68
N GLU A 8 -0.75 14.49 -7.67
CA GLU A 8 -1.84 13.51 -7.71
C GLU A 8 -2.78 13.68 -8.93
N GLY A 9 -2.95 14.91 -9.42
CA GLY A 9 -3.80 15.19 -10.59
C GLY A 9 -3.11 15.03 -11.95
N THR A 10 -1.76 14.99 -12.01
CA THR A 10 -1.02 15.11 -13.28
C THR A 10 -0.08 13.96 -13.59
N TRP A 11 0.31 13.16 -12.60
CA TRP A 11 1.34 12.13 -12.74
C TRP A 11 1.03 11.11 -13.84
N ARG A 12 -0.23 10.71 -13.99
CA ARG A 12 -0.65 9.70 -14.99
C ARG A 12 -0.56 10.19 -16.44
N THR A 13 -0.76 11.48 -16.64
CA THR A 13 -0.69 12.10 -17.97
C THR A 13 0.73 12.51 -18.36
N ASP A 14 1.68 12.48 -17.41
CA ASP A 14 3.05 12.88 -17.68
C ASP A 14 3.72 11.97 -18.74
N PRO A 15 4.33 12.53 -19.80
CA PRO A 15 4.98 11.74 -20.83
C PRO A 15 6.13 10.84 -20.33
N LEU A 16 6.85 11.22 -19.27
CA LEU A 16 7.90 10.38 -18.67
C LEU A 16 7.27 9.14 -18.03
N PHE A 17 6.21 9.32 -17.24
CA PHE A 17 5.50 8.20 -16.62
C PHE A 17 4.96 7.22 -17.67
N ARG A 18 4.32 7.75 -18.72
CA ARG A 18 3.79 6.92 -19.82
C ARG A 18 4.88 6.12 -20.54
N ARG A 19 6.06 6.70 -20.74
CA ARG A 19 7.21 5.98 -21.31
C ARG A 19 7.70 4.86 -20.39
N LEU A 20 7.77 5.11 -19.08
CA LEU A 20 8.10 4.08 -18.11
C LEU A 20 7.10 2.91 -18.16
N CYS A 21 5.79 3.19 -18.19
CA CYS A 21 4.76 2.15 -18.33
C CYS A 21 4.94 1.34 -19.62
N LYS A 22 5.23 2.00 -20.76
CA LYS A 22 5.49 1.31 -22.03
C LYS A 22 6.72 0.41 -21.96
N ALA A 23 7.78 0.82 -21.25
CA ALA A 23 8.97 -0.01 -21.04
C ALA A 23 8.62 -1.30 -20.29
N PHE A 24 7.84 -1.21 -19.20
CA PHE A 24 7.35 -2.40 -18.50
C PHE A 24 6.50 -3.33 -19.37
N LEU A 25 5.68 -2.78 -20.28
CA LEU A 25 4.87 -3.58 -21.21
C LEU A 25 5.69 -4.25 -22.33
N ALA A 26 6.89 -3.74 -22.61
CA ALA A 26 7.80 -4.31 -23.59
C ALA A 26 8.46 -5.60 -23.07
N CYS A 27 8.75 -5.68 -21.77
CA CYS A 27 9.26 -6.88 -21.12
C CYS A 27 8.26 -8.05 -21.25
N LYS A 28 8.75 -9.24 -21.63
CA LYS A 28 7.94 -10.45 -21.83
C LYS A 28 8.23 -11.55 -20.84
N LYS A 29 9.37 -11.48 -20.14
CA LYS A 29 9.82 -12.49 -19.17
C LYS A 29 10.23 -11.84 -17.85
N GLU A 30 10.14 -12.61 -16.78
CA GLU A 30 10.55 -12.16 -15.43
C GLU A 30 11.99 -11.67 -15.40
N LYS A 31 12.91 -12.39 -16.08
CA LYS A 31 14.31 -11.96 -16.20
C LYS A 31 14.45 -10.56 -16.79
N GLU A 32 13.73 -10.26 -17.87
CA GLU A 32 13.78 -8.95 -18.53
C GLU A 32 13.25 -7.83 -17.63
N VAL A 33 12.17 -8.12 -16.88
CA VAL A 33 11.65 -7.18 -15.87
C VAL A 33 12.68 -6.96 -14.75
N GLY A 34 13.33 -8.03 -14.28
CA GLY A 34 14.35 -7.97 -13.25
C GLY A 34 15.58 -7.16 -13.65
N ASP A 35 16.11 -7.40 -14.85
CA ASP A 35 17.23 -6.65 -15.42
C ASP A 35 16.86 -5.16 -15.55
N PHE A 36 15.69 -4.85 -16.13
CA PHE A 36 15.23 -3.47 -16.27
C PHE A 36 15.02 -2.77 -14.93
N LEU A 37 14.40 -3.44 -13.95
CA LEU A 37 14.22 -2.92 -12.60
C LEU A 37 15.56 -2.61 -11.93
N ARG A 38 16.58 -3.44 -12.16
CA ARG A 38 17.92 -3.19 -11.62
C ARG A 38 18.57 -1.95 -12.22
N ASP A 39 18.33 -1.65 -13.49
CA ASP A 39 18.89 -0.46 -14.14
C ASP A 39 18.21 0.85 -13.68
N VAL A 40 16.89 0.82 -13.45
CA VAL A 40 16.11 2.04 -13.12
C VAL A 40 15.98 2.32 -11.62
N ALA A 41 16.27 1.34 -10.76
CA ALA A 41 16.11 1.46 -9.32
C ALA A 41 17.33 0.93 -8.55
N THR A 42 17.58 1.53 -7.39
CA THR A 42 18.59 1.08 -6.43
C THR A 42 18.16 -0.19 -5.72
N LEU A 43 19.12 -0.93 -5.12
CA LEU A 43 18.81 -2.12 -4.32
C LEU A 43 17.82 -1.83 -3.17
N ALA A 44 17.94 -0.66 -2.54
CA ALA A 44 17.04 -0.25 -1.47
C ALA A 44 15.61 -0.01 -1.97
N GLU A 45 15.45 0.60 -3.15
CA GLU A 45 14.15 0.81 -3.78
C GLU A 45 13.52 -0.50 -4.22
N LEU A 46 14.29 -1.42 -4.81
CA LEU A 46 13.83 -2.76 -5.16
C LEU A 46 13.32 -3.52 -3.95
N LYS A 47 14.12 -3.55 -2.86
CA LYS A 47 13.71 -4.15 -1.60
C LYS A 47 12.40 -3.54 -1.08
N ALA A 48 12.30 -2.21 -1.08
CA ALA A 48 11.12 -1.51 -0.60
C ALA A 48 9.88 -1.78 -1.48
N LEU A 49 10.03 -1.91 -2.80
CA LEU A 49 8.93 -2.26 -3.71
C LEU A 49 8.45 -3.70 -3.48
N SER A 50 9.39 -4.64 -3.33
CA SER A 50 9.09 -6.06 -3.03
C SER A 50 8.37 -6.23 -1.69
N GLU A 51 8.86 -5.56 -0.63
CA GLU A 51 8.20 -5.57 0.68
C GLU A 51 6.76 -5.04 0.61
N ARG A 52 6.50 -3.97 -0.16
CA ARG A 52 5.15 -3.42 -0.33
C ARG A 52 4.20 -4.40 -1.00
N LEU A 53 4.67 -5.10 -2.05
CA LEU A 53 3.88 -6.11 -2.74
C LEU A 53 3.55 -7.28 -1.81
N GLU A 54 4.52 -7.75 -1.03
CA GLU A 54 4.32 -8.86 -0.09
C GLU A 54 3.35 -8.49 1.03
N VAL A 55 3.48 -7.28 1.60
CA VAL A 55 2.50 -6.76 2.55
C VAL A 55 1.10 -6.72 1.91
N ALA A 56 0.97 -6.22 0.68
CA ALA A 56 -0.32 -6.17 0.01
C ALA A 56 -0.94 -7.57 -0.16
N ARG A 57 -0.13 -8.57 -0.53
CA ARG A 57 -0.53 -9.98 -0.62
C ARG A 57 -1.04 -10.52 0.71
N LEU A 58 -0.31 -10.30 1.81
CA LEU A 58 -0.69 -10.75 3.15
C LEU A 58 -2.00 -10.10 3.61
N LEU A 59 -2.13 -8.78 3.45
CA LEU A 59 -3.33 -8.05 3.85
C LEU A 59 -4.55 -8.49 3.04
N LEU A 60 -4.40 -8.72 1.73
CA LEU A 60 -5.47 -9.24 0.88
C LEU A 60 -5.87 -10.69 1.23
N ALA A 61 -4.94 -11.47 1.77
CA ALA A 61 -5.21 -12.80 2.32
C ALA A 61 -5.95 -12.76 3.68
N GLY A 62 -6.14 -11.58 4.28
CA GLY A 62 -6.83 -11.41 5.56
C GLY A 62 -5.91 -11.51 6.78
N ILE A 63 -4.59 -11.49 6.58
CA ILE A 63 -3.63 -11.45 7.68
C ILE A 63 -3.72 -10.11 8.40
N SER A 64 -3.67 -10.13 9.74
CA SER A 64 -3.77 -8.91 10.53
C SER A 64 -2.57 -7.99 10.32
N TYR A 65 -2.72 -6.69 10.57
CA TYR A 65 -1.61 -5.73 10.40
C TYR A 65 -0.39 -6.07 11.25
N ARG A 66 -0.63 -6.57 12.47
CA ARG A 66 0.44 -6.96 13.41
C ARG A 66 1.20 -8.17 12.90
N GLU A 67 0.53 -9.15 12.31
CA GLU A 67 1.16 -10.33 11.75
C GLU A 67 1.86 -10.03 10.43
N ALA A 68 1.24 -9.21 9.57
CA ALA A 68 1.87 -8.76 8.33
C ALA A 68 3.19 -8.03 8.60
N ALA A 69 3.26 -7.21 9.66
CA ALA A 69 4.50 -6.54 10.08
C ALA A 69 5.57 -7.49 10.65
N LYS A 70 5.20 -8.71 11.04
CA LYS A 70 6.15 -9.75 11.49
C LYS A 70 6.61 -10.64 10.33
N CYS A 71 5.70 -10.94 9.40
CA CYS A 71 5.96 -11.83 8.27
C CYS A 71 6.70 -11.13 7.13
N ALA A 72 6.36 -9.88 6.84
CA ALA A 72 7.12 -9.07 5.91
C ALA A 72 8.28 -8.40 6.67
N PRO A 73 9.52 -8.38 6.15
CA PRO A 73 10.65 -7.68 6.73
C PRO A 73 10.53 -6.15 6.54
N SER A 74 9.34 -5.60 6.82
CA SER A 74 8.95 -4.22 6.56
C SER A 74 8.54 -3.51 7.85
N SER A 75 8.68 -2.19 7.90
CA SER A 75 8.26 -1.41 9.06
C SER A 75 6.72 -1.30 9.17
N THR A 76 6.23 -1.10 10.39
CA THR A 76 4.80 -0.81 10.66
C THR A 76 4.28 0.37 9.82
N ALA A 77 5.12 1.39 9.59
CA ALA A 77 4.78 2.53 8.73
C ALA A 77 4.55 2.12 7.27
N THR A 78 5.30 1.14 6.76
CA THR A 78 5.08 0.57 5.42
C THR A 78 3.75 -0.17 5.36
N VAL A 79 3.43 -0.99 6.37
CA VAL A 79 2.15 -1.70 6.45
C VAL A 79 0.97 -0.74 6.40
N THR A 80 1.00 0.31 7.21
CA THR A 80 -0.06 1.34 7.22
C THR A 80 -0.20 2.04 5.87
N ARG A 81 0.91 2.39 5.19
CA ARG A 81 0.87 3.01 3.86
C ARG A 81 0.24 2.09 2.82
N VAL A 82 0.63 0.81 2.80
CA VAL A 82 0.06 -0.18 1.86
C VAL A 82 -1.43 -0.39 2.12
N ALA A 83 -1.83 -0.51 3.39
CA ALA A 83 -3.24 -0.61 3.76
C ALA A 83 -4.06 0.62 3.28
N GLY A 84 -3.48 1.83 3.36
CA GLY A 84 -4.08 3.04 2.79
C GLY A 84 -4.35 2.91 1.29
N PHE A 85 -3.34 2.49 0.51
CA PHE A 85 -3.49 2.28 -0.94
C PHE A 85 -4.44 1.13 -1.30
N LEU A 86 -4.58 0.10 -0.46
CA LEU A 86 -5.55 -0.98 -0.69
C LEU A 86 -7.01 -0.53 -0.51
N ASN A 87 -7.24 0.54 0.26
CA ASN A 87 -8.57 1.08 0.57
C ASN A 87 -8.95 2.27 -0.31
N GLY A 88 -7.99 3.10 -0.72
CA GLY A 88 -8.26 4.33 -1.48
C GLY A 88 -7.28 4.63 -2.61
N GLY A 89 -6.48 3.65 -3.03
CA GLY A 89 -5.59 3.78 -4.18
C GLY A 89 -6.22 3.31 -5.49
N GLU A 90 -5.39 3.14 -6.51
CA GLU A 90 -5.78 2.83 -7.90
C GLU A 90 -6.21 1.38 -8.14
N GLY A 91 -6.28 0.54 -7.11
CA GLY A 91 -6.68 -0.88 -7.24
C GLY A 91 -5.63 -1.80 -7.89
N GLY A 92 -4.45 -1.29 -8.27
CA GLY A 92 -3.41 -2.06 -8.96
C GLY A 92 -2.97 -3.35 -8.23
N TYR A 93 -2.84 -3.32 -6.90
CA TYR A 93 -2.53 -4.53 -6.11
C TYR A 93 -3.58 -5.64 -6.30
N ARG A 94 -4.86 -5.29 -6.25
CA ARG A 94 -5.97 -6.25 -6.37
C ARG A 94 -6.02 -6.86 -7.77
N SER A 95 -5.77 -6.04 -8.79
CA SER A 95 -5.71 -6.46 -10.19
C SER A 95 -4.58 -7.47 -10.43
N VAL A 96 -3.35 -7.14 -10.03
CA VAL A 96 -2.17 -7.99 -10.26
C VAL A 96 -2.22 -9.27 -9.42
N LEU A 97 -2.64 -9.18 -8.15
CA LEU A 97 -2.74 -10.33 -7.25
C LEU A 97 -4.04 -11.14 -7.45
N LYS A 98 -4.85 -10.81 -8.47
CA LYS A 98 -6.11 -11.47 -8.85
C LYS A 98 -7.03 -11.78 -7.66
N THR A 99 -7.05 -10.88 -6.68
CA THR A 99 -7.79 -11.09 -5.43
C THR A 99 -9.01 -10.18 -5.39
N HIS A 100 -10.18 -10.77 -5.64
CA HIS A 100 -11.47 -10.09 -5.68
C HIS A 100 -12.19 -10.05 -4.33
N ARG A 101 -11.51 -10.34 -3.21
CA ARG A 101 -12.19 -10.32 -1.90
C ARG A 101 -12.72 -8.92 -1.61
N HIS A 102 -14.05 -8.80 -1.64
CA HIS A 102 -14.81 -7.74 -1.05
C HIS A 102 -14.49 -7.72 0.45
N HIS A 103 -13.59 -6.83 0.85
CA HIS A 103 -13.50 -6.48 2.26
C HIS A 103 -14.80 -5.75 2.60
N SER A 104 -15.81 -6.49 3.04
CA SER A 104 -16.90 -5.95 3.83
C SER A 104 -16.23 -5.16 4.96
N SER A 105 -16.31 -3.84 4.86
CA SER A 105 -15.71 -2.91 5.80
C SER A 105 -16.27 -3.16 7.19
N LYS A 106 -15.62 -4.00 8.00
CA LYS A 106 -15.64 -3.78 9.44
C LYS A 106 -14.69 -2.61 9.68
N ARG A 107 -15.22 -1.39 9.55
CA ARG A 107 -14.58 -0.17 10.03
C ARG A 107 -14.01 -0.47 11.42
N PRO A 108 -12.73 -0.21 11.70
CA PRO A 108 -12.30 -0.19 13.10
C PRO A 108 -13.18 0.84 13.83
N PRO A 109 -13.71 0.51 15.03
CA PRO A 109 -14.58 1.43 15.75
C PRO A 109 -13.85 2.75 15.93
N SER A 110 -14.51 3.85 15.56
CA SER A 110 -14.00 5.20 15.77
C SER A 110 -13.60 5.36 17.24
N ARG A 111 -12.51 6.11 17.51
CA ARG A 111 -12.03 6.41 18.88
C ARG A 111 -13.13 6.98 19.79
N THR A 112 -14.20 7.52 19.21
CA THR A 112 -15.41 7.97 19.90
C THR A 112 -16.17 6.84 20.63
N ALA A 113 -16.12 5.60 20.13
CA ALA A 113 -16.83 4.46 20.72
C ALA A 113 -16.14 3.89 21.96
N LEU A 114 -14.81 3.95 22.06
CA LEU A 114 -14.08 3.47 23.26
C LEU A 114 -14.35 4.36 24.49
N ARG A 115 -14.63 5.65 24.30
CA ARG A 115 -14.88 6.57 25.42
C ARG A 115 -16.25 6.41 26.07
N ARG A 116 -17.14 5.60 25.49
CA ARG A 116 -18.46 5.26 26.07
C ARG A 116 -18.46 3.96 26.87
N ALA A 117 -17.40 3.14 26.75
CA ALA A 117 -17.28 1.87 27.47
C ALA A 117 -16.56 2.00 28.83
N SER A 118 -15.79 3.06 29.04
CA SER A 118 -15.20 3.40 30.34
C SER A 118 -16.15 4.34 31.09
N GLY A 119 -17.19 3.77 31.69
CA GLY A 119 -18.03 4.46 32.66
C GLY A 119 -17.24 4.80 33.92
N GLU A 120 -16.58 5.95 33.93
CA GLU A 120 -16.16 6.58 35.19
C GLU A 120 -17.40 7.23 35.81
N ARG A 121 -17.96 6.51 36.80
CA ARG A 121 -18.99 7.03 37.69
C ARG A 121 -18.43 8.25 38.41
N MET A 122 -19.02 9.42 38.16
CA MET A 122 -19.09 10.45 39.19
C MET A 122 -19.89 9.88 40.36
N VAL A 123 -19.24 9.74 41.52
CA VAL A 123 -19.93 9.69 42.81
C VAL A 123 -19.42 10.85 43.63
N SER A 124 -20.29 11.83 43.81
CA SER A 124 -20.24 12.87 44.82
C SER A 124 -20.62 12.33 46.20
N LYS A 125 -20.24 13.11 47.24
CA LYS A 125 -20.56 13.06 48.68
C LYS A 125 -19.43 12.42 49.52
N GLN A 126 -18.90 13.07 50.55
CA GLN A 126 -19.38 14.17 51.42
C GLN A 126 -18.24 15.10 51.79
#